data_AF-A0AAJ2F5D3-F1
#
_entry.id   AF-A0AAJ2F5D3-F1
#
_cell.length_a   1.000
_cell.length_b   1.000
_cell.length_c   1.000
_cell.angle_alpha   90.00
_cell.angle_beta   90.00
_cell.angle_gamma   90.00
#
_symmetry.space_group_name_H-M   'P 1'
#
loop_
_entity.id
_entity.type
_entity.pdbx_description
1 polymer ?
#
loop_
_entity_poly.entity_id
_entity_poly.type
_entity_poly.pdbx_seq_one_letter_code
_entity_poly.pdbx_strand_id
1 'polypeptide(L)' 'MEISTSLSIKLTHYLWFNQNRMEPVFMILGQSAATAAVLSINNKVSPQQLPYSKLKSVLLKYNQRLEF' A
#
# COMPACT_ATOMS: atom_id res chain seq x y z
N MET A 1 -14.36 21.34 -31.58
CA MET A 1 -13.25 21.45 -30.60
C MET A 1 -13.73 21.18 -29.17
N GLU A 2 -14.94 21.60 -28.78
CA GLU A 2 -15.51 21.38 -27.43
C GLU A 2 -15.74 19.91 -27.01
N ILE A 3 -16.06 19.02 -27.96
CA ILE A 3 -16.25 17.59 -27.66
C ILE A 3 -14.93 16.93 -27.23
N SER A 4 -13.81 17.37 -27.83
CA SER A 4 -12.47 16.87 -27.50
C SER A 4 -12.05 17.30 -26.09
N THR A 5 -12.24 18.57 -25.74
CA THR A 5 -11.92 19.08 -24.39
C THR A 5 -12.82 18.47 -23.30
N SER A 6 -14.12 18.28 -23.56
CA SER A 6 -15.02 17.57 -22.64
C SER A 6 -14.60 16.10 -22.43
N LEU A 7 -14.14 15.41 -23.48
CA LEU A 7 -13.67 14.02 -23.37
C LEU A 7 -12.34 13.95 -22.61
N SER A 8 -11.41 14.87 -22.85
CA SER A 8 -10.13 14.97 -22.12
C SER A 8 -10.35 15.19 -20.63
N ILE A 9 -11.23 16.12 -20.23
CA ILE A 9 -11.52 16.39 -18.81
C ILE A 9 -12.16 15.18 -18.12
N LYS A 10 -13.04 14.45 -18.81
CA LYS A 10 -13.65 13.21 -18.27
C LYS A 10 -12.62 12.11 -18.07
N LEU A 11 -11.70 11.93 -19.03
CA LEU A 11 -10.65 10.93 -18.94
C LEU A 11 -9.66 11.26 -17.82
N THR A 12 -9.27 12.53 -17.66
CA THR A 12 -8.42 12.99 -16.56
C THR A 12 -9.09 12.72 -15.22
N HIS A 13 -10.38 13.07 -15.04
CA HIS A 13 -11.10 12.78 -13.80
C HIS A 13 -11.16 11.29 -13.48
N TYR A 14 -11.44 10.45 -14.48
CA TYR A 14 -11.49 9.00 -14.30
C TYR A 14 -10.13 8.42 -13.89
N LEU A 15 -9.05 8.85 -14.55
CA LEU A 15 -7.70 8.40 -14.23
C LEU A 15 -7.28 8.85 -12.83
N TRP A 16 -7.57 10.10 -12.46
CA TRP A 16 -7.23 10.68 -11.15
C TRP A 16 -7.97 9.99 -10.00
N PHE A 17 -9.26 9.67 -10.19
CA PHE A 17 -10.04 8.94 -9.19
C PHE A 17 -9.47 7.55 -8.92
N ASN A 18 -9.07 6.84 -9.97
CA ASN A 18 -8.46 5.52 -9.84
C ASN A 18 -7.05 5.59 -9.25
N GLN A 19 -6.22 6.55 -9.67
CA GLN A 19 -4.87 6.72 -9.14
C GLN A 19 -4.87 6.99 -7.63
N ASN A 20 -5.66 7.94 -7.15
CA ASN A 20 -5.70 8.32 -5.73
C ASN A 20 -6.13 7.18 -4.80
N ARG A 21 -6.81 6.14 -5.31
CA ARG A 21 -7.16 4.96 -4.51
C ARG A 21 -6.12 3.86 -4.61
N MET A 22 -5.48 3.70 -5.77
CA MET A 22 -4.56 2.59 -6.00
C MET A 22 -3.13 2.91 -5.52
N GLU A 23 -2.66 4.13 -5.74
CA GLU A 23 -1.31 4.56 -5.33
C GLU A 23 -1.05 4.40 -3.81
N PRO A 24 -1.89 4.93 -2.90
CA PRO A 24 -1.65 4.76 -1.46
C PRO A 24 -1.80 3.31 -0.99
N VAL A 25 -2.67 2.52 -1.63
CA VAL A 25 -2.83 1.09 -1.29
C VAL A 25 -1.57 0.31 -1.66
N PHE A 26 -1.00 0.53 -2.86
CA PHE A 26 0.24 -0.11 -3.26
C PHE A 26 1.44 0.34 -2.41
N MET A 27 1.51 1.63 -2.05
CA MET A 27 2.58 2.14 -1.19
C MET A 27 2.57 1.48 0.20
N ILE A 28 1.40 1.40 0.85
CA ILE A 28 1.26 0.79 2.18
C ILE A 28 1.48 -0.73 2.12
N LEU A 29 0.97 -1.40 1.09
CA LEU A 29 1.20 -2.84 0.89
C LEU A 29 2.69 -3.15 0.69
N GLY A 30 3.38 -2.38 -0.15
CA GLY A 30 4.80 -2.54 -0.41
C GLY A 30 5.65 -2.36 0.85
N GLN A 31 5.35 -1.32 1.64
CA GLN A 31 6.03 -1.09 2.93
C GLN A 31 5.81 -2.25 3.91
N SER A 32 4.57 -2.76 4.00
CA SER A 32 4.21 -3.88 4.86
C SER A 32 4.95 -5.15 4.46
N ALA A 33 4.99 -5.44 3.16
CA ALA A 33 5.67 -6.62 2.61
C ALA A 33 7.19 -6.54 2.82
N ALA A 34 7.82 -5.39 2.58
CA ALA A 34 9.24 -5.18 2.82
C ALA A 34 9.59 -5.35 4.31
N THR A 35 8.76 -4.80 5.20
CA THR A 35 8.93 -4.94 6.64
C THR A 35 8.85 -6.41 7.08
N ALA A 36 7.86 -7.16 6.57
CA ALA A 36 7.73 -8.58 6.84
C ALA A 36 8.91 -9.39 6.30
N ALA A 37 9.42 -9.07 5.11
CA ALA A 37 10.58 -9.74 4.52
C ALA A 37 11.84 -9.53 5.36
N VAL A 38 12.15 -8.28 5.74
CA VAL A 38 13.30 -7.96 6.60
C VAL A 38 13.21 -8.66 7.95
N LEU A 39 12.02 -8.67 8.58
CA LEU A 39 11.81 -9.38 9.84
C LEU A 39 11.98 -10.89 9.71
N SER A 40 11.53 -11.48 8.59
CA SER A 40 11.67 -12.91 8.31
C SER A 40 13.14 -13.31 8.13
N ILE A 41 13.91 -12.49 7.39
CA ILE A 41 15.36 -12.67 7.21
C ILE A 41 16.08 -12.59 8.56
N ASN A 42 15.78 -11.57 9.37
CA ASN A 42 16.42 -11.37 10.67
C ASN A 42 16.13 -12.50 11.67
N ASN A 43 14.92 -13.05 11.65
CA ASN A 43 14.54 -14.17 12.52
C ASN A 43 14.87 -15.55 11.91
N LYS A 44 15.40 -15.61 10.67
CA LYS A 44 15.65 -16.84 9.90
C LYS A 44 14.43 -17.78 9.83
N VAL A 45 13.24 -17.20 9.75
CA VAL A 45 11.98 -17.95 9.63
C VAL A 45 11.33 -17.66 8.29
N SER A 46 10.48 -18.58 7.83
CA SER A 46 9.65 -18.32 6.67
C SER A 46 8.67 -17.15 6.93
N PRO A 47 8.28 -16.39 5.90
CA PRO A 47 7.31 -15.30 6.07
C PRO A 47 5.98 -15.74 6.68
N GLN A 48 5.56 -16.98 6.42
CA GLN A 48 4.34 -17.55 6.99
C GLN A 48 4.47 -17.87 8.49
N GLN A 49 5.70 -18.13 8.97
CA GLN A 49 5.98 -18.44 10.38
C GLN A 49 6.39 -17.20 11.19
N LEU A 50 6.42 -16.02 10.57
CA LEU A 50 6.75 -14.79 11.29
C LEU A 50 5.66 -14.49 12.33
N PRO A 51 6.03 -14.29 13.62
CA PRO A 51 5.06 -13.94 14.64
C PRO A 51 4.39 -12.61 14.33
N TYR A 52 3.06 -12.60 14.20
CA TYR A 52 2.29 -11.39 13.90
C TYR A 52 2.54 -10.28 14.93
N SER A 53 2.75 -10.62 16.21
CA SER A 53 3.05 -9.63 17.25
C SER A 53 4.33 -8.82 16.97
N LYS A 54 5.35 -9.43 16.35
CA LYS A 54 6.59 -8.74 15.93
C LYS A 54 6.37 -7.86 14.71
N LEU A 55 5.53 -8.30 13.78
CA LEU A 55 5.17 -7.50 12.61
C LEU A 55 4.31 -6.29 13.03
N LYS A 56 3.29 -6.51 13.87
CA LYS A 56 2.38 -5.49 14.41
C LYS A 56 3.14 -4.36 15.11
N SER A 57 4.11 -4.68 15.97
CA SER A 57 4.89 -3.64 16.67
C SER A 57 5.66 -2.73 15.73
N VAL A 58 6.21 -3.28 14.64
CA VAL A 58 6.95 -2.50 13.63
C VAL A 58 5.98 -1.68 12.76
N LEU A 59 4.87 -2.25 12.33
CA LEU A 59 3.87 -1.51 11.54
C LEU A 59 3.22 -0.37 12.34
N LEU A 60 2.99 -0.57 13.65
CA LEU A 60 2.52 0.49 14.55
C LEU A 60 3.56 1.61 14.70
N LYS A 61 4.86 1.30 14.69
CA LYS A 61 5.93 2.32 14.68
C LYS A 61 5.87 3.20 13.42
N TYR A 62 5.45 2.63 12.30
CA TYR A 62 5.21 3.37 11.07
C TYR A 62 3.83 4.03 10.99
N ASN A 63 3.11 4.08 12.12
CA ASN A 63 1.79 4.69 12.25
C ASN A 63 0.74 4.11 11.27
N GLN A 64 0.92 2.85 10.89
CA GLN A 64 0.02 2.19 9.95
C GLN A 64 -1.24 1.73 10.68
N ARG A 65 -2.42 2.02 10.11
CA ARG A 65 -3.69 1.47 10.63
C ARG A 65 -3.81 -0.01 10.29
N LEU A 66 -3.97 -0.84 11.32
CA LEU A 66 -4.11 -2.29 11.22
C LEU A 66 -5.52 -2.78 11.53
N GLU A 67 -6.34 -1.91 12.12
CA GLU A 67 -7.73 -2.16 12.54
C GLU A 67 -8.58 -0.96 12.08
N PHE A 68 -9.87 -1.21 11.81
CA PHE A 68 -10.82 -0.23 11.26
C PHE A 68 -11.59 0.50 12.36
#